data_AF-A0A2N2J6Y8-F1
#
_entry.id   AF-A0A2N2J6Y8-F1
#
_cell.length_a   1.000
_cell.length_b   1.000
_cell.length_c   1.000
_cell.angle_alpha   90.00
_cell.angle_beta   90.00
_cell.angle_gamma   90.00
#
_symmetry.space_group_name_H-M   'P 1'
#
loop_
_entity.id
_entity.type
_entity.pdbx_description
1 polymer ?
#
loop_
_entity_poly.entity_id
_entity_poly.type
_entity_poly.pdbx_seq_one_letter_code
_entity_poly.pdbx_strand_id
1 'polypeptide(L)' 'MAQFCVTCPVCKHARKKQQGAAFWFVKKIESGLCPFCKAYERVYGRKAHQPLH' A
#
# COMPACT_ATOMS: atom_id res chain seq x y z
N MET A 1 8.85 -9.47 -4.97
CA MET A 1 8.94 -8.12 -4.36
C MET A 1 7.56 -7.54 -3.98
N ALA A 2 6.54 -7.54 -4.85
CA ALA A 2 5.20 -7.02 -4.50
C ALA A 2 4.50 -7.73 -3.32
N GLN A 3 4.77 -9.02 -3.09
CA GLN A 3 4.24 -9.77 -1.95
C GLN A 3 4.69 -9.22 -0.59
N PHE A 4 5.87 -8.60 -0.51
CA PHE A 4 6.34 -7.98 0.74
C PHE A 4 5.47 -6.79 1.15
N CYS A 5 4.84 -6.13 0.18
CA CYS A 5 3.86 -5.07 0.43
C CYS A 5 2.57 -5.63 1.07
N VAL A 6 2.26 -6.91 0.84
CA VAL A 6 1.10 -7.60 1.44
C VAL A 6 1.37 -8.01 2.88
N THR A 7 2.61 -8.39 3.20
CA THR A 7 3.06 -8.68 4.57
C THR A 7 3.44 -7.44 5.37
N CYS A 8 3.64 -6.29 4.71
CA CYS A 8 3.97 -5.04 5.41
C CYS A 8 2.81 -4.63 6.34
N PRO A 9 3.06 -4.52 7.67
CA PRO A 9 2.01 -4.21 8.63
C PRO A 9 1.39 -2.82 8.37
N VAL A 10 2.18 -1.88 7.87
CA VAL A 10 1.71 -0.52 7.53
C VAL A 10 0.78 -0.54 6.32
N CYS A 11 1.16 -1.22 5.23
CA CYS A 11 0.32 -1.34 4.04
C CYS A 11 -0.95 -2.14 4.33
N LYS A 12 -0.85 -3.21 5.12
CA LYS A 12 -1.99 -4.01 5.59
C LYS A 12 -2.94 -3.18 6.47
N HIS A 13 -2.41 -2.38 7.38
CA HIS A 13 -3.22 -1.52 8.24
C HIS A 13 -3.87 -0.38 7.45
N ALA A 14 -3.14 0.24 6.52
CA ALA A 14 -3.67 1.26 5.62
C ALA A 14 -4.79 0.71 4.73
N ARG A 15 -4.63 -0.50 4.19
CA ARG A 15 -5.68 -1.20 3.42
C ARG A 15 -6.90 -1.55 4.27
N LYS A 16 -6.70 -2.00 5.52
CA LYS A 16 -7.79 -2.42 6.40
C LYS A 16 -8.60 -1.24 6.94
N LYS A 17 -7.95 -0.16 7.34
CA LYS A 17 -8.62 1.00 7.93
C LYS A 17 -9.07 2.02 6.88
N GLN A 18 -8.33 2.15 5.77
CA GLN A 18 -8.54 3.15 4.71
C GLN A 18 -8.66 4.61 5.17
N GLN A 19 -8.35 4.88 6.44
CA GLN A 19 -8.48 6.19 7.06
C GLN A 19 -7.48 6.30 8.22
N GLY A 20 -6.95 7.51 8.43
CA GLY A 20 -6.00 7.84 9.48
C GLY A 20 -4.53 7.93 9.02
N ALA A 21 -3.63 8.13 10.00
CA ALA A 21 -2.22 8.44 9.76
C ALA A 21 -1.48 7.39 8.91
N ALA A 22 -1.79 6.10 9.08
CA ALA A 22 -1.19 5.02 8.28
C ALA A 22 -1.58 5.11 6.79
N PHE A 23 -2.83 5.46 6.48
CA PHE A 23 -3.28 5.67 5.11
C PHE A 23 -2.56 6.85 4.45
N TRP A 24 -2.45 7.96 5.17
CA TRP A 24 -1.76 9.15 4.68
C TRP A 24 -0.27 8.91 4.49
N PHE A 25 0.36 8.15 5.40
CA PHE A 25 1.74 7.74 5.29
C PHE A 25 1.98 6.87 4.06
N VAL A 26 1.16 5.83 3.84
CA VAL A 26 1.24 4.95 2.65
C VAL A 26 1.03 5.75 1.36
N LYS A 27 0.05 6.66 1.34
CA LYS A 27 -0.23 7.55 0.21
C LYS A 27 0.95 8.49 -0.10
N LYS A 28 1.70 8.92 0.90
CA LYS A 28 2.88 9.78 0.72
C LYS A 28 4.12 8.99 0.27
N ILE A 29 4.33 7.78 0.80
CA ILE A 29 5.48 6.93 0.43
C ILE A 29 5.29 6.16 -0.88
N GLU A 30 4.05 5.85 -1.30
CA GLU A 30 3.80 5.18 -2.58
C GLU A 30 4.27 6.02 -3.78
N SER A 31 4.30 7.35 -3.61
CA SER A 31 4.67 8.30 -4.66
C SER A 31 6.16 8.33 -5.00
N GLY A 32 7.04 7.75 -4.17
CA GLY A 32 8.47 7.74 -4.48
C GLY A 32 9.40 7.08 -3.46
N LEU A 33 8.96 6.83 -2.23
CA LEU A 33 9.82 6.27 -1.18
C LEU A 33 9.81 4.73 -1.16
N CYS A 34 8.70 4.11 -1.56
CA CYS A 34 8.51 2.67 -1.42
C CYS A 34 8.47 1.96 -2.79
N PRO A 35 9.56 1.29 -3.23
CA PRO A 35 9.57 0.55 -4.50
C PRO A 35 8.54 -0.59 -4.51
N PHE A 36 8.15 -1.09 -3.34
CA PHE A 36 7.18 -2.17 -3.19
C PHE A 36 5.74 -1.75 -3.52
N CYS A 37 5.32 -0.53 -3.15
CA CYS A 37 3.98 -0.03 -3.49
C CYS A 37 3.82 0.14 -5.00
N LYS A 38 4.86 0.68 -5.66
CA LYS A 38 4.89 0.85 -7.12
C LYS A 38 4.89 -0.50 -7.86
N ALA A 39 5.60 -1.49 -7.33
CA ALA A 39 5.55 -2.86 -7.83
C ALA A 39 4.18 -3.51 -7.58
N TYR A 40 3.53 -3.23 -6.45
CA TYR A 40 2.20 -3.73 -6.14
C TYR A 40 1.16 -3.19 -7.14
N GLU A 41 1.19 -1.88 -7.44
CA GLU A 41 0.34 -1.29 -8.48
C GLU A 41 0.59 -1.89 -9.86
N ARG A 42 1.85 -2.11 -10.25
CA ARG A 42 2.18 -2.76 -11.54
C ARG A 42 1.70 -4.20 -11.65
N VAL A 43 1.83 -4.98 -10.58
CA VAL A 43 1.50 -6.42 -10.59
C VAL A 43 0.01 -6.65 -10.40
N TYR A 44 -0.60 -5.95 -9.45
CA TYR A 44 -2.00 -6.16 -9.10
C TYR A 44 -2.96 -5.20 -9.82
N GLY A 45 -2.46 -4.14 -10.45
CA GLY A 45 -3.26 -3.12 -11.13
C GLY A 45 -4.07 -2.24 -10.18
N ARG A 46 -3.75 -2.25 -8.88
CA ARG A 46 -4.53 -1.57 -7.82
C ARG A 46 -3.61 -1.00 -6.77
N LYS A 47 -4.05 0.07 -6.12
CA LYS A 47 -3.28 0.72 -5.08
C LYS A 47 -3.20 -0.14 -3.82
N ALA A 48 -2.06 -0.08 -3.12
CA ALA A 48 -1.85 -0.86 -1.90
C ALA A 48 -2.92 -0.55 -0.83
N HIS A 49 -3.41 0.69 -0.79
CA HIS A 49 -4.41 1.18 0.15
C HIS A 49 -5.88 0.98 -0.27
N GLN A 50 -6.14 0.47 -1.47
CA GLN A 50 -7.51 0.22 -1.94
C GLN A 50 -8.10 -0.99 -1.21
N PRO A 51 -9.39 -0.96 -0.83
CA PRO A 51 -10.02 -2.07 -0.12
C PRO A 51 -10.28 -3.19 -1.12
N LEU A 52 -10.15 -4.44 -0.69
CA LEU A 52 -10.73 -5.55 -1.43
C LEU A 52 -12.22 -5.54 -1.10
N HIS A 53 -13.04 -5.06 -2.04
CA HIS A 53 -14.49 -5.27 -1.99
C HIS A 53 -14.79 -6.76 -2.23
#